data_AF-A0A0M8KSM5-F1
#
_entry.id   AF-A0A0M8KSM5-F1
#
_cell.length_a   1.000
_cell.length_b   1.000
_cell.length_c   1.000
_cell.angle_alpha   90.00
_cell.angle_beta   90.00
_cell.angle_gamma   90.00
#
_symmetry.space_group_name_H-M   'P 1'
#
loop_
_entity.id
_entity.type
_entity.pdbx_description
1 polymer ?
#
loop_
_entity_poly.entity_id
_entity_poly.type
_entity_poly.pdbx_seq_one_letter_code
_entity_poly.pdbx_strand_id
1 'polypeptide(L)'
;MDVLTEHVHHGRGGPMPGTRHAQRAGTSRRVIAARRCRPGGRGVRAGDHRVWCAGRRGRHARAGRSLPGIPFAHPELSRSYVAILVTGRYPSTLFSELTNRLTADFRAVLPSCPGRLLPRSRRLPPAGALPRSRLLGELSGDAAPLHRRAGALPGLVRHPTIRPSSVASEGRAGADSMVGMTDTVADVTPEIAPSSYDAAQRRSDAIWRKIESDPSGLRMLTGDRPTGALHIGHYFGSLRNRVRLQQAGVETWVIVADYQVITDREILGDIQGSVRELLTDYLAVGIDPERATIFTHSAVPALNQLMLPFLSLVTQPELERNPTVKAELAAAGKSAMGGLMLTYPVHQAADILFCHGNLVPVGKDQLPHIEQTRVIARRFNERYAGGEEYFPEPDALLSESPTILGLDGESKMSKSLGNTVMLRMDEAETLKKIKKAKTDADRQITYDPENRPEVANLLTIAAQSTGRTPEDIAEEIGDRGAGTLKSFTAEALNAHLAPLRARRAELEQDPGYLMQVLRTGNERANAAADETLQRVREFMGMVY
;
A
#
# COMPACT_ATOMS: atom_id res chain seq x y z
N MET A 1 -13.24 -44.27 43.99
CA MET A 1 -11.83 -44.57 43.72
C MET A 1 -11.15 -43.30 43.25
N ASP A 2 -10.49 -42.49 44.06
CA ASP A 2 -10.42 -42.19 45.49
C ASP A 2 -9.70 -40.82 45.49
N VAL A 3 -10.33 -39.75 45.99
CA VAL A 3 -10.18 -39.17 47.34
C VAL A 3 -8.77 -38.66 47.65
N LEU A 4 -8.68 -37.34 47.88
CA LEU A 4 -8.07 -36.61 49.03
C LEU A 4 -8.17 -35.09 48.69
N THR A 5 -9.11 -34.26 49.19
CA THR A 5 -9.25 -33.61 50.53
C THR A 5 -7.91 -33.11 51.12
N GLU A 6 -7.71 -31.91 51.69
CA GLU A 6 -8.56 -30.95 52.43
C GLU A 6 -7.66 -29.68 52.67
N HIS A 7 -8.12 -28.41 52.79
CA HIS A 7 -8.65 -27.82 54.03
C HIS A 7 -9.16 -26.37 53.82
N VAL A 8 -10.17 -26.05 54.63
CA VAL A 8 -10.95 -24.81 54.75
C VAL A 8 -10.49 -24.04 56.00
N HIS A 9 -10.56 -22.71 56.00
CA HIS A 9 -10.96 -21.97 57.20
C HIS A 9 -11.78 -20.70 56.89
N HIS A 10 -12.90 -20.59 57.62
CA HIS A 10 -13.89 -19.51 57.65
C HIS A 10 -13.44 -18.25 58.41
N GLY A 11 -14.07 -17.11 58.11
CA GLY A 11 -14.15 -15.96 59.02
C GLY A 11 -15.10 -14.86 58.51
N ARG A 12 -16.28 -14.74 59.12
CA ARG A 12 -17.35 -13.75 58.86
C ARG A 12 -17.06 -12.38 59.50
N GLY A 13 -17.68 -11.31 58.98
CA GLY A 13 -18.22 -10.21 59.81
C GLY A 13 -17.91 -8.77 59.35
N GLY A 14 -18.93 -8.04 58.86
CA GLY A 14 -19.00 -6.57 58.95
C GLY A 14 -19.28 -6.11 60.41
N PRO A 15 -19.45 -4.81 60.74
CA PRO A 15 -20.14 -3.77 59.95
C PRO A 15 -19.51 -2.33 59.96
N MET A 16 -20.08 -1.43 59.15
CA MET A 16 -19.97 0.06 59.22
C MET A 16 -20.68 0.62 60.47
N PRO A 17 -20.36 1.84 60.99
CA PRO A 17 -21.05 3.09 60.53
C PRO A 17 -20.30 4.45 60.71
N GLY A 18 -20.77 5.50 59.99
CA GLY A 18 -21.06 6.80 60.64
C GLY A 18 -20.30 8.09 60.22
N THR A 19 -20.80 8.79 59.19
CA THR A 19 -21.14 10.25 59.10
C THR A 19 -20.34 11.36 59.82
N ARG A 20 -20.04 12.48 59.12
CA ARG A 20 -20.60 13.84 59.41
C ARG A 20 -20.21 14.95 58.38
N HIS A 21 -21.09 15.96 58.36
CA HIS A 21 -21.31 17.13 57.49
C HIS A 21 -20.28 18.29 57.46
N ALA A 22 -20.31 19.08 56.36
CA ALA A 22 -20.56 20.55 56.28
C ALA A 22 -20.50 21.01 54.78
N GLN A 23 -21.52 21.54 54.09
CA GLN A 23 -22.07 22.93 54.04
C GLN A 23 -21.00 24.04 54.13
N ARG A 24 -20.95 25.15 53.35
CA ARG A 24 -21.81 25.82 52.36
C ARG A 24 -21.02 27.01 51.72
N ALA A 25 -21.61 27.60 50.67
CA ALA A 25 -21.41 28.96 50.10
C ALA A 25 -20.22 29.17 49.13
N GLY A 26 -20.33 29.85 47.99
CA GLY A 26 -21.42 30.60 47.35
C GLY A 26 -20.83 31.68 46.43
N THR A 27 -21.57 32.08 45.38
CA THR A 27 -21.47 33.35 44.59
C THR A 27 -20.25 33.53 43.65
N SER A 28 -20.31 34.03 42.41
CA SER A 28 -21.34 34.69 41.58
C SER A 28 -20.96 34.67 40.09
N ARG A 29 -21.97 34.60 39.21
CA ARG A 29 -21.90 34.91 37.77
C ARG A 29 -21.75 36.41 37.53
N ARG A 30 -20.98 36.83 36.52
CA ARG A 30 -21.25 38.04 35.72
C ARG A 30 -20.89 37.82 34.25
N VAL A 31 -21.92 37.91 33.43
CA VAL A 31 -21.92 38.21 31.99
C VAL A 31 -21.86 39.74 31.84
N ILE A 32 -21.16 40.29 30.86
CA ILE A 32 -21.54 41.52 30.13
C ILE A 32 -20.86 41.52 28.76
N ALA A 33 -21.65 41.99 27.79
CA ALA A 33 -21.48 41.92 26.34
C ALA A 33 -20.62 43.04 25.72
N ALA A 34 -20.37 42.81 24.43
CA ALA A 34 -19.64 43.60 23.45
C ALA A 34 -20.10 45.06 23.25
N ARG A 35 -19.17 45.90 22.76
CA ARG A 35 -19.47 47.03 21.86
C ARG A 35 -18.41 47.16 20.76
N ARG A 36 -18.91 47.27 19.52
CA ARG A 36 -18.20 47.59 18.28
C ARG A 36 -17.82 49.08 18.24
N CYS A 37 -16.70 49.40 17.58
CA CYS A 37 -16.49 50.65 16.85
C CYS A 37 -15.54 50.42 15.64
N ARG A 38 -16.03 50.74 14.44
CA ARG A 38 -15.34 51.16 13.20
C ARG A 38 -16.09 52.45 12.78
N PRO A 39 -15.53 53.44 12.05
CA PRO A 39 -14.84 53.23 10.76
C PRO A 39 -13.74 54.27 10.34
N GLY A 40 -13.10 53.99 9.19
CA GLY A 40 -12.37 54.96 8.32
C GLY A 40 -10.88 55.13 8.63
N GLY A 41 -9.93 55.18 7.69
CA GLY A 41 -9.93 55.14 6.23
C GLY A 41 -8.47 55.22 5.73
N ARG A 42 -8.20 54.56 4.59
CA ARG A 42 -7.10 54.66 3.59
C ARG A 42 -5.76 55.32 3.97
N GLY A 43 -4.66 54.61 3.71
CA GLY A 43 -3.33 55.21 3.50
C GLY A 43 -2.25 54.16 3.21
N VAL A 44 -1.74 54.16 1.98
CA VAL A 44 -0.70 53.29 1.42
C VAL A 44 0.70 53.64 1.97
N ARG A 45 1.56 52.65 2.27
CA ARG A 45 2.94 52.49 1.75
C ARG A 45 3.73 51.37 2.43
N ALA A 46 4.63 50.79 1.63
CA ALA A 46 5.58 49.71 1.90
C ALA A 46 6.70 50.08 2.90
N GLY A 47 7.30 49.07 3.52
CA GLY A 47 8.54 49.23 4.29
C GLY A 47 9.00 47.96 5.02
N ASP A 48 9.98 47.29 4.40
CA ASP A 48 11.17 46.63 4.97
C ASP A 48 11.10 45.79 6.26
N HIS A 49 11.33 44.48 6.07
CA HIS A 49 11.75 43.55 7.10
C HIS A 49 13.22 43.78 7.50
N ARG A 50 13.46 44.15 8.76
CA ARG A 50 14.78 44.12 9.39
C ARG A 50 15.02 42.78 10.08
N VAL A 51 16.18 42.21 9.75
CA VAL A 51 16.87 41.10 10.41
C VAL A 51 17.22 41.48 11.86
N TRP A 52 16.99 40.57 12.81
CA TRP A 52 17.48 40.66 14.19
C TRP A 52 18.54 39.59 14.45
N CYS A 53 19.76 40.02 14.74
CA CYS A 53 20.85 39.20 15.31
C CYS A 53 21.47 39.96 16.48
N ALA A 54 21.34 39.41 17.69
CA ALA A 54 22.19 39.63 18.87
C ALA A 54 21.79 38.54 19.90
N GLY A 55 22.65 37.69 20.47
CA GLY A 55 24.04 37.88 20.86
C GLY A 55 24.10 38.01 22.39
N ARG A 56 24.31 36.89 23.13
CA ARG A 56 24.80 36.91 24.52
C ARG A 56 25.77 35.75 24.77
N ARG A 57 26.95 36.10 25.30
CA ARG A 57 27.98 35.19 25.83
C ARG A 57 27.84 35.07 27.35
N GLY A 58 28.16 33.90 27.92
CA GLY A 58 28.30 33.74 29.37
C GLY A 58 28.61 32.31 29.85
N ARG A 59 29.92 31.97 29.82
CA ARG A 59 30.72 30.98 30.58
C ARG A 59 30.01 29.95 31.51
N HIS A 60 30.31 28.67 31.31
CA HIS A 60 30.86 27.76 32.34
C HIS A 60 31.60 26.59 31.66
N ALA A 61 32.80 26.30 32.13
CA ALA A 61 33.63 25.17 31.69
C ALA A 61 33.90 24.24 32.89
N ARG A 62 33.69 22.94 32.72
CA ARG A 62 34.49 21.85 33.34
C ARG A 62 34.54 20.65 32.38
N ALA A 63 35.75 20.11 32.24
CA ALA A 63 36.19 18.98 31.43
C ALA A 63 35.59 17.64 31.91
N GLY A 64 35.59 16.54 31.14
CA GLY A 64 36.07 16.30 29.78
C GLY A 64 35.93 14.83 29.37
N ARG A 65 35.94 14.60 28.05
CA ARG A 65 36.68 13.54 27.33
C ARG A 65 36.52 13.79 25.81
N SER A 66 37.66 14.07 25.19
CA SER A 66 38.02 14.23 23.76
C SER A 66 38.15 12.84 23.08
N LEU A 67 38.12 12.58 21.76
CA LEU A 67 38.12 13.25 20.43
C LEU A 67 38.00 12.10 19.35
N PRO A 68 38.02 12.29 18.00
CA PRO A 68 37.89 13.48 17.15
C PRO A 68 36.89 13.37 15.97
N GLY A 69 36.48 14.52 15.42
CA GLY A 69 35.91 14.64 14.08
C GLY A 69 36.97 14.99 13.02
N ILE A 70 36.61 14.84 11.75
CA ILE A 70 37.33 15.41 10.59
C ILE A 70 36.44 16.50 9.95
N PRO A 71 36.94 17.74 9.79
CA PRO A 71 36.28 18.80 9.05
C PRO A 71 36.97 19.04 7.69
N PHE A 72 36.22 19.14 6.59
CA PHE A 72 36.61 19.96 5.43
C PHE A 72 35.37 20.40 4.65
N ALA A 73 34.91 21.63 4.91
CA ALA A 73 34.08 22.39 3.98
C ALA A 73 34.96 23.51 3.41
N HIS A 74 35.27 23.45 2.10
CA HIS A 74 36.14 24.42 1.44
C HIS A 74 35.34 25.69 1.09
N PRO A 75 35.73 26.90 1.53
CA PRO A 75 34.95 28.14 1.32
C PRO A 75 34.85 28.63 -0.13
N GLU A 76 35.59 28.04 -1.08
CA GLU A 76 35.60 28.47 -2.48
C GLU A 76 34.58 27.75 -3.37
N LEU A 77 34.04 26.61 -2.93
CA LEU A 77 33.04 25.85 -3.69
C LEU A 77 31.65 26.50 -3.69
N SER A 78 31.37 27.40 -2.74
CA SER A 78 30.06 28.07 -2.61
C SER A 78 29.85 29.22 -3.59
N ARG A 79 30.91 29.85 -4.10
CA ARG A 79 30.79 30.98 -5.05
C ARG A 79 30.61 30.54 -6.49
N SER A 80 31.21 29.42 -6.89
CA SER A 80 31.09 28.88 -8.24
C SER A 80 29.72 28.27 -8.53
N TYR A 81 29.06 27.70 -7.51
CA TYR A 81 27.73 27.11 -7.66
C TYR A 81 26.62 28.15 -7.90
N VAL A 82 26.78 29.36 -7.34
CA VAL A 82 25.83 30.47 -7.53
C VAL A 82 25.98 31.14 -8.91
N ALA A 83 27.18 31.16 -9.48
CA ALA A 83 27.41 31.74 -10.82
C ALA A 83 26.82 30.88 -11.96
N ILE A 84 26.78 29.55 -11.79
CA ILE A 84 26.30 28.60 -12.81
C ILE A 84 24.77 28.68 -12.98
N LEU A 85 24.02 28.93 -11.90
CA LEU A 85 22.56 29.04 -11.95
C LEU A 85 22.05 30.35 -12.58
N VAL A 86 22.90 31.36 -12.75
CA VAL A 86 22.47 32.70 -13.21
C VAL A 86 22.87 33.00 -14.66
N THR A 87 23.87 32.32 -15.24
CA THR A 87 24.44 32.75 -16.54
C THR A 87 24.47 31.72 -17.67
N GLY A 88 24.16 30.44 -17.41
CA GLY A 88 23.90 29.45 -18.46
C GLY A 88 25.03 29.20 -19.47
N ARG A 89 26.31 29.42 -19.11
CA ARG A 89 27.47 29.07 -19.97
C ARG A 89 28.52 28.28 -19.20
N TYR A 90 28.97 27.16 -19.78
CA TYR A 90 30.09 26.34 -19.32
C TYR A 90 31.42 26.82 -19.94
N PRO A 91 32.45 27.16 -19.16
CA PRO A 91 33.82 27.24 -19.66
C PRO A 91 34.47 25.85 -19.59
N SER A 92 34.95 25.34 -20.71
CA SER A 92 35.54 23.99 -20.87
C SER A 92 36.84 23.75 -20.09
N THR A 93 37.43 24.78 -19.49
CA THR A 93 38.69 24.69 -18.73
C THR A 93 38.50 24.24 -17.28
N LEU A 94 37.34 24.49 -16.67
CA LEU A 94 37.09 24.18 -15.25
C LEU A 94 36.81 22.68 -14.98
N PHE A 95 36.30 21.94 -15.97
CA PHE A 95 36.00 20.51 -15.81
C PHE A 95 37.27 19.65 -15.71
N SER A 96 38.33 20.04 -16.41
CA SER A 96 39.60 19.30 -16.47
C SER A 96 40.45 19.49 -15.20
N GLU A 97 40.40 20.66 -14.56
CA GLU A 97 41.09 20.88 -13.29
C GLU A 97 40.41 20.20 -12.11
N LEU A 98 39.06 20.13 -12.10
CA LEU A 98 38.31 19.48 -11.04
C LEU A 98 38.49 17.95 -11.05
N THR A 99 38.48 17.34 -12.23
CA THR A 99 38.70 15.89 -12.38
C THR A 99 40.13 15.50 -12.01
N ASN A 100 41.13 16.29 -12.41
CA ASN A 100 42.53 15.99 -12.06
C ASN A 100 42.83 16.11 -10.56
N ARG A 101 42.21 17.05 -9.84
CA ARG A 101 42.37 17.18 -8.37
C ARG A 101 41.63 16.08 -7.59
N LEU A 102 40.41 15.73 -7.98
CA LEU A 102 39.66 14.63 -7.36
C LEU A 102 40.35 13.26 -7.53
N THR A 103 41.04 13.05 -8.66
CA THR A 103 41.78 11.81 -8.93
C THR A 103 43.09 11.72 -8.12
N ALA A 104 43.67 12.86 -7.73
CA ALA A 104 44.87 12.91 -6.89
C ALA A 104 44.55 12.63 -5.41
N ASP A 105 43.44 13.17 -4.90
CA ASP A 105 43.00 12.95 -3.51
C ASP A 105 42.53 11.50 -3.25
N PHE A 106 41.96 10.84 -4.27
CA PHE A 106 41.52 9.44 -4.16
C PHE A 106 42.68 8.43 -4.06
N ARG A 107 43.90 8.79 -4.51
CA ARG A 107 45.09 7.93 -4.43
C ARG A 107 45.82 7.99 -3.08
N ALA A 108 45.47 8.95 -2.21
CA ALA A 108 46.15 9.16 -0.93
C ALA A 108 45.52 8.41 0.27
N VAL A 109 44.38 7.72 0.09
CA VAL A 109 43.55 7.18 1.20
C VAL A 109 43.34 5.66 1.12
N LEU A 110 44.36 4.88 0.73
CA LEU A 110 44.31 3.41 0.84
C LEU A 110 45.48 2.86 1.66
N PRO A 111 45.25 2.15 2.79
CA PRO A 111 46.29 1.43 3.50
C PRO A 111 46.77 0.22 2.71
N SER A 112 48.07 0.01 2.73
CA SER A 112 48.80 -1.08 2.10
C SER A 112 48.58 -2.40 2.85
N CYS A 113 48.14 -3.46 2.17
CA CYS A 113 48.35 -4.85 2.62
C CYS A 113 48.80 -5.72 1.42
N PRO A 114 49.77 -6.64 1.61
CA PRO A 114 50.54 -7.20 0.51
C PRO A 114 49.95 -8.51 -0.04
N GLY A 115 50.02 -8.66 -1.37
CA GLY A 115 50.32 -9.93 -2.03
C GLY A 115 49.17 -10.90 -2.33
N ARG A 116 48.66 -10.85 -3.56
CA ARG A 116 48.62 -12.03 -4.46
C ARG A 116 48.36 -11.59 -5.90
N LEU A 117 49.19 -12.14 -6.79
CA LEU A 117 49.24 -11.86 -8.22
C LEU A 117 47.96 -12.30 -8.95
N LEU A 118 47.41 -11.43 -9.80
CA LEU A 118 46.59 -11.82 -10.95
C LEU A 118 47.19 -11.24 -12.24
N PRO A 119 47.18 -11.99 -13.35
CA PRO A 119 48.03 -11.74 -14.50
C PRO A 119 47.51 -10.63 -15.44
N ARG A 120 48.50 -10.08 -16.16
CA ARG A 120 48.47 -8.91 -17.04
C ARG A 120 47.34 -8.92 -18.09
N SER A 121 46.70 -7.76 -18.22
CA SER A 121 45.83 -7.35 -19.32
C SER A 121 46.55 -7.41 -20.69
N ARG A 122 45.95 -8.14 -21.64
CA ARG A 122 46.26 -8.00 -23.07
C ARG A 122 45.43 -6.85 -23.65
N ARG A 123 46.13 -5.99 -24.40
CA ARG A 123 45.58 -4.83 -25.13
C ARG A 123 44.55 -5.29 -26.17
N LEU A 124 43.39 -4.65 -26.20
CA LEU A 124 42.46 -4.67 -27.33
C LEU A 124 42.99 -3.76 -28.46
N PRO A 125 42.97 -4.18 -29.74
CA PRO A 125 43.30 -3.31 -30.87
C PRO A 125 42.07 -2.47 -31.28
N PRO A 126 42.28 -1.31 -31.92
CA PRO A 126 41.20 -0.38 -32.27
C PRO A 126 40.44 -0.81 -33.53
N ALA A 127 39.19 -0.34 -33.60
CA ALA A 127 38.23 -0.60 -34.66
C ALA A 127 38.72 -0.13 -36.05
N GLY A 128 38.58 -1.00 -37.05
CA GLY A 128 38.83 -0.69 -38.46
C GLY A 128 38.28 -1.78 -39.38
N ALA A 129 37.26 -1.40 -40.14
CA ALA A 129 36.71 -1.97 -41.38
C ALA A 129 37.13 -3.40 -41.80
N LEU A 130 36.13 -4.29 -41.98
CA LEU A 130 36.27 -5.43 -42.89
C LEU A 130 35.01 -5.63 -43.79
N PRO A 131 35.20 -6.13 -45.02
CA PRO A 131 34.24 -6.05 -46.12
C PRO A 131 33.28 -7.25 -46.20
N ARG A 132 32.24 -7.08 -47.02
CA ARG A 132 31.29 -8.12 -47.43
C ARG A 132 31.95 -9.23 -48.25
N SER A 133 31.48 -10.45 -47.99
CA SER A 133 31.26 -11.60 -48.89
C SER A 133 32.15 -12.85 -48.74
N ARG A 134 31.43 -13.99 -48.75
CA ARG A 134 31.82 -15.39 -48.96
C ARG A 134 32.51 -16.16 -47.83
N LEU A 135 31.75 -17.05 -47.20
CA LEU A 135 31.96 -18.51 -47.30
C LEU A 135 30.85 -19.26 -46.54
N LEU A 136 30.05 -20.04 -47.26
CA LEU A 136 29.56 -21.37 -46.86
C LEU A 136 29.27 -22.13 -48.16
N GLY A 137 30.08 -23.16 -48.44
CA GLY A 137 29.70 -24.30 -49.28
C GLY A 137 28.68 -25.14 -48.51
N GLU A 138 27.63 -25.62 -49.17
CA GLU A 138 27.52 -26.96 -49.80
C GLU A 138 27.11 -28.06 -48.81
N LEU A 139 26.39 -29.05 -49.38
CA LEU A 139 25.58 -30.14 -48.78
C LEU A 139 24.10 -29.73 -48.58
N SER A 140 23.10 -30.18 -49.37
CA SER A 140 23.02 -31.35 -50.26
C SER A 140 21.87 -31.23 -51.29
N GLY A 141 21.92 -32.09 -52.34
CA GLY A 141 20.91 -32.35 -53.38
C GLY A 141 19.48 -32.55 -52.87
N ASP A 142 18.42 -32.43 -53.68
CA ASP A 142 18.26 -32.86 -55.07
C ASP A 142 17.25 -32.00 -55.84
N ALA A 143 17.39 -32.02 -57.16
CA ALA A 143 16.63 -31.24 -58.12
C ALA A 143 15.55 -32.05 -58.88
N ALA A 144 14.36 -31.43 -59.00
CA ALA A 144 13.50 -31.32 -60.19
C ALA A 144 12.61 -32.53 -60.62
N PRO A 145 11.58 -32.36 -61.51
CA PRO A 145 11.16 -31.15 -62.23
C PRO A 145 9.64 -30.83 -62.36
N LEU A 146 9.37 -29.54 -62.61
CA LEU A 146 8.43 -28.89 -63.56
C LEU A 146 6.98 -29.39 -63.76
N HIS A 147 6.02 -28.47 -63.58
CA HIS A 147 5.11 -28.05 -64.68
C HIS A 147 4.53 -26.64 -64.47
N ARG A 148 4.67 -25.79 -65.50
CA ARG A 148 4.04 -24.47 -65.65
C ARG A 148 2.53 -24.59 -65.89
N ARG A 149 1.73 -23.68 -65.35
CA ARG A 149 0.72 -22.92 -66.13
C ARG A 149 0.32 -21.61 -65.44
N ALA A 150 0.20 -20.58 -66.26
CA ALA A 150 -0.10 -19.19 -65.94
C ALA A 150 -1.61 -18.96 -65.71
N GLY A 151 -1.97 -17.91 -64.96
CA GLY A 151 -3.34 -17.41 -64.87
C GLY A 151 -3.55 -16.26 -63.88
N ALA A 152 -3.44 -15.03 -64.39
CA ALA A 152 -4.09 -13.76 -64.03
C ALA A 152 -4.63 -13.47 -62.59
N LEU A 153 -4.14 -12.35 -62.02
CA LEU A 153 -4.83 -11.42 -61.10
C LEU A 153 -5.84 -10.55 -61.89
N PRO A 154 -6.87 -9.87 -61.31
CA PRO A 154 -6.78 -9.04 -60.09
C PRO A 154 -8.06 -8.94 -59.19
N GLY A 155 -7.90 -8.34 -58.00
CA GLY A 155 -9.05 -7.95 -57.16
C GLY A 155 -8.66 -7.32 -55.81
N LEU A 156 -8.43 -6.01 -55.80
CA LEU A 156 -8.23 -5.16 -54.63
C LEU A 156 -9.49 -5.14 -53.74
N VAL A 157 -9.39 -5.47 -52.44
CA VAL A 157 -10.48 -5.23 -51.47
C VAL A 157 -10.11 -4.03 -50.59
N ARG A 158 -10.98 -3.01 -50.63
CA ARG A 158 -10.87 -1.74 -49.89
C ARG A 158 -11.41 -1.86 -48.47
N HIS A 159 -10.75 -1.19 -47.53
CA HIS A 159 -11.24 -0.88 -46.19
C HIS A 159 -12.49 0.03 -46.23
N PRO A 160 -13.45 -0.11 -45.29
CA PRO A 160 -14.53 0.85 -45.13
C PRO A 160 -14.11 2.02 -44.22
N THR A 161 -14.03 3.21 -44.81
CA THR A 161 -14.05 4.52 -44.12
C THR A 161 -15.47 4.84 -43.64
N ILE A 162 -15.65 5.08 -42.34
CA ILE A 162 -16.87 5.64 -41.75
C ILE A 162 -16.79 7.18 -41.81
N ARG A 163 -17.81 7.81 -42.41
CA ARG A 163 -18.00 9.27 -42.44
C ARG A 163 -18.61 9.78 -41.12
N PRO A 164 -18.27 11.00 -40.65
CA PRO A 164 -18.98 11.62 -39.54
C PRO A 164 -20.26 12.32 -40.03
N SER A 165 -21.36 12.10 -39.32
CA SER A 165 -22.62 12.83 -39.51
C SER A 165 -22.61 14.09 -38.65
N SER A 166 -22.71 15.24 -39.31
CA SER A 166 -22.99 16.55 -38.73
C SER A 166 -24.45 16.67 -38.30
N VAL A 167 -24.70 17.11 -37.07
CA VAL A 167 -25.98 17.72 -36.68
C VAL A 167 -25.66 19.01 -35.93
N ALA A 168 -26.21 20.10 -36.43
CA ALA A 168 -26.18 21.43 -35.85
C ALA A 168 -27.58 21.79 -35.37
N SER A 169 -27.68 22.28 -34.13
CA SER A 169 -28.71 23.17 -33.56
C SER A 169 -28.51 23.14 -32.03
N GLU A 170 -28.76 24.14 -31.20
CA GLU A 170 -29.15 25.53 -31.28
C GLU A 170 -28.85 26.07 -29.88
N GLY A 171 -28.44 27.34 -29.77
CA GLY A 171 -28.24 27.98 -28.48
C GLY A 171 -29.58 28.34 -27.81
N ARG A 172 -29.69 28.08 -26.50
CA ARG A 172 -30.56 28.86 -25.61
C ARG A 172 -29.87 29.05 -24.26
N ALA A 173 -29.78 30.32 -23.89
CA ALA A 173 -29.45 30.78 -22.56
C ALA A 173 -30.61 30.48 -21.59
N GLY A 174 -30.26 30.16 -20.35
CA GLY A 174 -31.18 30.05 -19.22
C GLY A 174 -30.37 30.04 -17.93
N ALA A 175 -30.34 31.18 -17.25
CA ALA A 175 -29.93 31.29 -15.87
C ALA A 175 -31.03 30.66 -15.00
N ASP A 176 -30.69 29.84 -14.00
CA ASP A 176 -31.26 30.02 -12.68
C ASP A 176 -30.59 29.21 -11.55
N SER A 177 -30.57 29.86 -10.39
CA SER A 177 -30.50 29.35 -9.01
C SER A 177 -29.31 28.48 -8.57
N MET A 178 -28.44 29.13 -7.78
CA MET A 178 -27.71 28.49 -6.69
C MET A 178 -28.69 27.96 -5.63
N VAL A 179 -28.62 26.67 -5.30
CA VAL A 179 -29.04 26.12 -4.02
C VAL A 179 -27.99 25.10 -3.58
N GLY A 180 -27.47 25.29 -2.37
CA GLY A 180 -26.35 24.53 -1.82
C GLY A 180 -26.68 23.06 -1.64
N MET A 181 -25.75 22.21 -2.09
CA MET A 181 -25.71 20.81 -1.71
C MET A 181 -24.74 20.67 -0.55
N THR A 182 -25.22 20.13 0.56
CA THR A 182 -24.40 19.67 1.66
C THR A 182 -23.72 18.38 1.21
N ASP A 183 -22.40 18.41 1.06
CA ASP A 183 -21.61 17.23 0.70
C ASP A 183 -21.68 16.22 1.84
N THR A 184 -22.53 15.20 1.63
CA THR A 184 -22.47 13.94 2.36
C THR A 184 -21.43 13.08 1.64
N VAL A 185 -20.35 12.75 2.34
CA VAL A 185 -19.32 11.84 1.82
C VAL A 185 -19.93 10.44 1.77
N ALA A 186 -20.57 10.10 0.65
CA ALA A 186 -21.10 8.77 0.39
C ALA A 186 -19.95 7.78 0.18
N ASP A 187 -20.09 6.55 0.70
CA ASP A 187 -19.18 5.43 0.50
C ASP A 187 -19.06 5.11 -1.01
N VAL A 188 -18.00 5.61 -1.65
CA VAL A 188 -17.76 5.41 -3.08
C VAL A 188 -17.19 4.01 -3.28
N THR A 189 -18.07 3.02 -3.30
CA THR A 189 -17.72 1.71 -3.85
C THR A 189 -17.78 1.80 -5.38
N PRO A 190 -16.72 1.42 -6.12
CA PRO A 190 -16.72 1.44 -7.58
C PRO A 190 -17.84 0.56 -8.14
N GLU A 191 -18.71 1.12 -8.98
CA GLU A 191 -19.78 0.35 -9.65
C GLU A 191 -19.17 -0.53 -10.75
N ILE A 192 -19.16 -1.84 -10.54
CA ILE A 192 -18.62 -2.83 -11.48
C ILE A 192 -19.79 -3.46 -12.24
N ALA A 193 -19.67 -3.55 -13.57
CA ALA A 193 -20.71 -4.18 -14.39
C ALA A 193 -21.03 -5.60 -13.88
N PRO A 194 -22.31 -5.95 -13.67
CA PRO A 194 -22.71 -7.23 -13.05
C PRO A 194 -22.07 -8.45 -13.71
N SER A 195 -21.97 -8.45 -15.05
CA SER A 195 -21.37 -9.56 -15.81
C SER A 195 -19.87 -9.78 -15.53
N SER A 196 -19.13 -8.71 -15.22
CA SER A 196 -17.70 -8.77 -14.88
C SER A 196 -17.51 -9.31 -13.46
N TYR A 197 -18.35 -8.84 -12.52
CA TYR A 197 -18.35 -9.34 -11.15
C TYR A 197 -18.69 -10.84 -11.10
N ASP A 198 -19.75 -11.27 -11.78
CA ASP A 198 -20.15 -12.68 -11.79
C ASP A 198 -19.08 -13.59 -12.39
N ALA A 199 -18.36 -13.10 -13.40
CA ALA A 199 -17.23 -13.83 -13.98
C ALA A 199 -16.08 -13.97 -12.99
N ALA A 200 -15.74 -12.89 -12.26
CA ALA A 200 -14.73 -12.92 -11.21
C ALA A 200 -15.15 -13.85 -10.05
N GLN A 201 -16.42 -13.81 -9.64
CA GLN A 201 -16.96 -14.69 -8.61
C GLN A 201 -16.84 -16.16 -9.01
N ARG A 202 -17.25 -16.54 -10.23
CA ARG A 202 -17.12 -17.93 -10.70
C ARG A 202 -15.68 -18.43 -10.69
N ARG A 203 -14.71 -17.58 -11.07
CA ARG A 203 -13.27 -17.92 -11.01
C ARG A 203 -12.81 -18.06 -9.56
N SER A 204 -13.20 -17.13 -8.69
CA SER A 204 -12.92 -17.18 -7.25
C SER A 204 -13.45 -18.48 -6.62
N ASP A 205 -14.69 -18.88 -6.90
CA ASP A 205 -15.30 -20.10 -6.37
C ASP A 205 -14.56 -21.36 -6.86
N ALA A 206 -14.13 -21.38 -8.12
CA ALA A 206 -13.34 -22.47 -8.67
C ALA A 206 -11.98 -22.58 -7.97
N ILE A 207 -11.34 -21.44 -7.67
CA ILE A 207 -10.06 -21.41 -6.95
C ILE A 207 -10.23 -21.85 -5.51
N TRP A 208 -11.31 -21.48 -4.82
CA TRP A 208 -11.60 -21.99 -3.48
C TRP A 208 -11.65 -23.53 -3.46
N ARG A 209 -12.34 -24.15 -4.42
CA ARG A 209 -12.36 -25.61 -4.56
C ARG A 209 -10.97 -26.18 -4.87
N LYS A 210 -10.17 -25.47 -5.67
CA LYS A 210 -8.78 -25.87 -5.95
C LYS A 210 -7.93 -25.83 -4.67
N ILE A 211 -8.01 -24.77 -3.87
CA ILE A 211 -7.27 -24.63 -2.61
C ILE A 211 -7.60 -25.79 -1.64
N GLU A 212 -8.87 -26.21 -1.59
CA GLU A 212 -9.31 -27.32 -0.74
C GLU A 212 -8.83 -28.69 -1.22
N SER A 213 -8.58 -28.86 -2.53
CA SER A 213 -8.21 -30.16 -3.13
C SER A 213 -6.71 -30.28 -3.37
N ASP A 214 -6.11 -29.31 -4.04
CA ASP A 214 -4.68 -29.20 -4.28
C ASP A 214 -4.27 -27.72 -4.54
N PRO A 215 -3.67 -27.05 -3.55
CA PRO A 215 -3.21 -25.67 -3.69
C PRO A 215 -1.93 -25.55 -4.54
N SER A 216 -1.35 -26.66 -5.02
CA SER A 216 -0.12 -26.64 -5.80
C SER A 216 -0.21 -25.75 -7.04
N GLY A 217 0.87 -25.04 -7.31
CA GLY A 217 0.96 -24.06 -8.39
C GLY A 217 0.17 -22.77 -8.14
N LEU A 218 -0.51 -22.59 -7.01
CA LEU A 218 -1.08 -21.30 -6.63
C LEU A 218 -0.04 -20.46 -5.90
N ARG A 219 0.14 -19.23 -6.38
CA ARG A 219 1.00 -18.24 -5.78
C ARG A 219 0.20 -16.96 -5.58
N MET A 220 0.00 -16.62 -4.30
CA MET A 220 -0.69 -15.40 -3.94
C MET A 220 0.27 -14.23 -3.77
N LEU A 221 -0.08 -13.09 -4.36
CA LEU A 221 0.45 -11.79 -3.93
C LEU A 221 -0.67 -11.00 -3.26
N THR A 222 -0.38 -10.51 -2.06
CA THR A 222 -1.25 -9.59 -1.31
C THR A 222 -0.38 -8.60 -0.55
N GLY A 223 -0.95 -7.57 0.07
CA GLY A 223 -0.17 -6.61 0.82
C GLY A 223 -0.95 -5.37 1.19
N ASP A 224 -0.24 -4.45 1.83
CA ASP A 224 -0.82 -3.21 2.34
C ASP A 224 0.18 -2.07 2.26
N ARG A 225 -0.35 -0.85 2.12
CA ARG A 225 0.42 0.38 2.31
C ARG A 225 0.83 0.50 3.78
N PRO A 226 2.10 0.83 4.10
CA PRO A 226 2.53 1.08 5.46
C PRO A 226 1.97 2.43 5.95
N THR A 227 0.77 2.39 6.53
CA THR A 227 0.06 3.55 7.08
C THR A 227 0.01 3.52 8.61
N GLY A 228 0.95 2.80 9.25
CA GLY A 228 0.97 2.48 10.67
C GLY A 228 0.23 1.16 10.98
N ALA A 229 0.07 0.86 12.27
CA ALA A 229 -0.57 -0.37 12.76
C ALA A 229 -1.93 -0.64 12.11
N LEU A 230 -2.29 -1.90 11.95
CA LEU A 230 -3.56 -2.35 11.40
C LEU A 230 -4.68 -2.31 12.45
N HIS A 231 -5.90 -2.53 11.99
CA HIS A 231 -7.11 -2.52 12.82
C HIS A 231 -7.98 -3.74 12.52
N ILE A 232 -9.00 -3.98 13.35
CA ILE A 232 -9.84 -5.19 13.25
C ILE A 232 -10.52 -5.35 11.89
N GLY A 233 -10.83 -4.24 11.20
CA GLY A 233 -11.31 -4.30 9.82
C GLY A 233 -10.33 -4.96 8.84
N HIS A 234 -9.02 -4.69 8.95
CA HIS A 234 -8.01 -5.39 8.16
C HIS A 234 -7.91 -6.86 8.57
N TYR A 235 -7.97 -7.13 9.88
CA TYR A 235 -7.86 -8.49 10.42
C TYR A 235 -8.96 -9.41 9.91
N PHE A 236 -10.23 -9.04 10.15
CA PHE A 236 -11.37 -9.84 9.73
C PHE A 236 -11.62 -9.78 8.23
N GLY A 237 -11.32 -8.66 7.56
CA GLY A 237 -11.53 -8.50 6.13
C GLY A 237 -10.49 -9.21 5.25
N SER A 238 -9.23 -9.32 5.70
CA SER A 238 -8.14 -9.85 4.87
C SER A 238 -7.14 -10.72 5.61
N LEU A 239 -6.54 -10.26 6.72
CA LEU A 239 -5.37 -10.92 7.31
C LEU A 239 -5.63 -12.36 7.75
N ARG A 240 -6.78 -12.60 8.41
CA ARG A 240 -7.18 -13.95 8.83
C ARG A 240 -7.25 -14.90 7.63
N ASN A 241 -7.75 -14.41 6.49
CA ASN A 241 -7.82 -15.19 5.26
C ASN A 241 -6.43 -15.46 4.67
N ARG A 242 -5.52 -14.48 4.69
CA ARG A 242 -4.13 -14.68 4.23
C ARG A 242 -3.43 -15.79 5.01
N VAL A 243 -3.59 -15.81 6.33
CA VAL A 243 -3.06 -16.88 7.19
C VAL A 243 -3.68 -18.24 6.83
N ARG A 244 -5.01 -18.29 6.63
CA ARG A 244 -5.70 -19.52 6.18
C ARG A 244 -5.16 -20.03 4.84
N LEU A 245 -4.94 -19.15 3.86
CA LEU A 245 -4.40 -19.51 2.54
C LEU A 245 -2.98 -20.04 2.63
N GLN A 246 -2.12 -19.38 3.41
CA GLN A 246 -0.77 -19.87 3.67
C GLN A 246 -0.81 -21.25 4.34
N GLN A 247 -1.66 -21.44 5.36
CA GLN A 247 -1.83 -22.72 6.04
C GLN A 247 -2.32 -23.82 5.11
N ALA A 248 -3.23 -23.50 4.19
CA ALA A 248 -3.71 -24.43 3.17
C ALA A 248 -2.59 -24.90 2.23
N GLY A 249 -1.49 -24.13 2.08
CA GLY A 249 -0.35 -24.50 1.24
C GLY A 249 -0.14 -23.60 0.03
N VAL A 250 -0.88 -22.49 -0.08
CA VAL A 250 -0.70 -21.50 -1.15
C VAL A 250 0.65 -20.80 -0.96
N GLU A 251 1.46 -20.72 -2.01
CA GLU A 251 2.73 -19.99 -1.96
C GLU A 251 2.44 -18.50 -1.71
N THR A 252 3.07 -17.94 -0.67
CA THR A 252 2.62 -16.67 -0.10
C THR A 252 3.65 -15.56 -0.29
N TRP A 253 3.26 -14.52 -1.00
CA TRP A 253 4.03 -13.29 -1.13
C TRP A 253 3.24 -12.12 -0.55
N VAL A 254 3.88 -11.36 0.35
CA VAL A 254 3.27 -10.22 1.04
C VAL A 254 4.08 -8.97 0.82
N ILE A 255 3.53 -8.03 0.06
CA ILE A 255 4.16 -6.75 -0.20
C ILE A 255 3.84 -5.72 0.89
N VAL A 256 4.86 -4.97 1.27
CA VAL A 256 4.75 -3.69 1.97
C VAL A 256 4.89 -2.60 0.90
N ALA A 257 3.75 -2.06 0.47
CA ALA A 257 3.66 -1.12 -0.66
C ALA A 257 4.03 0.31 -0.22
N ASP A 258 5.28 0.51 0.18
CA ASP A 258 5.80 1.76 0.73
C ASP A 258 5.86 2.91 -0.29
N TYR A 259 6.20 2.64 -1.55
CA TYR A 259 6.15 3.65 -2.61
C TYR A 259 4.74 4.13 -2.90
N GLN A 260 3.71 3.29 -2.75
CA GLN A 260 2.34 3.73 -2.96
C GLN A 260 1.93 4.80 -1.92
N VAL A 261 2.58 4.89 -0.76
CA VAL A 261 2.27 5.96 0.21
C VAL A 261 2.47 7.37 -0.38
N ILE A 262 3.35 7.51 -1.38
CA ILE A 262 3.64 8.79 -2.02
C ILE A 262 2.57 9.23 -3.03
N THR A 263 1.66 8.35 -3.46
CA THR A 263 0.55 8.71 -4.37
C THR A 263 -0.48 9.59 -3.64
N ASP A 264 -0.71 9.27 -2.37
CA ASP A 264 -1.85 9.81 -1.62
C ASP A 264 -1.45 10.91 -0.66
N ARG A 265 -0.23 10.87 -0.12
CA ARG A 265 0.21 11.80 0.93
C ARG A 265 1.05 12.95 0.41
N GLU A 266 0.77 14.15 0.89
CA GLU A 266 1.66 15.32 0.70
C GLU A 266 2.90 15.26 1.63
N ILE A 267 2.73 14.69 2.83
CA ILE A 267 3.78 14.53 3.84
C ILE A 267 3.87 13.06 4.24
N LEU A 268 5.05 12.46 4.09
CA LEU A 268 5.22 11.01 4.25
C LEU A 268 5.20 10.55 5.73
N GLY A 269 5.66 11.40 6.65
CA GLY A 269 5.76 11.04 8.07
C GLY A 269 6.82 9.95 8.32
N ASP A 270 6.63 9.16 9.38
CA ASP A 270 7.52 8.05 9.73
C ASP A 270 7.14 6.75 8.98
N ILE A 271 7.67 6.60 7.77
CA ILE A 271 7.45 5.39 6.95
C ILE A 271 8.14 4.18 7.58
N GLN A 272 9.35 4.30 8.11
CA GLN A 272 10.06 3.18 8.72
C GLN A 272 9.32 2.63 9.94
N GLY A 273 8.84 3.51 10.82
CA GLY A 273 7.97 3.13 11.93
C GLY A 273 6.69 2.48 11.43
N SER A 274 6.08 3.02 10.37
CA SER A 274 4.85 2.44 9.78
C SER A 274 5.07 1.04 9.19
N VAL A 275 6.21 0.81 8.53
CA VAL A 275 6.62 -0.51 8.01
C VAL A 275 6.84 -1.48 9.17
N ARG A 276 7.53 -1.05 10.23
CA ARG A 276 7.74 -1.90 11.42
C ARG A 276 6.42 -2.29 12.05
N GLU A 277 5.51 -1.33 12.29
CA GLU A 277 4.19 -1.61 12.87
C GLU A 277 3.38 -2.61 12.03
N LEU A 278 3.40 -2.43 10.71
CA LEU A 278 2.72 -3.32 9.76
C LEU A 278 3.31 -4.74 9.79
N LEU A 279 4.65 -4.84 9.79
CA LEU A 279 5.33 -6.12 9.85
C LEU A 279 5.07 -6.84 11.17
N THR A 280 5.09 -6.12 12.30
CA THR A 280 4.73 -6.68 13.60
C THR A 280 3.30 -7.24 13.56
N ASP A 281 2.34 -6.52 12.96
CA ASP A 281 0.97 -7.02 12.84
C ASP A 281 0.89 -8.27 11.96
N TYR A 282 1.56 -8.32 10.80
CA TYR A 282 1.59 -9.52 9.95
C TYR A 282 2.11 -10.76 10.69
N LEU A 283 3.21 -10.62 11.42
CA LEU A 283 3.79 -11.73 12.18
C LEU A 283 2.93 -12.09 13.39
N ALA A 284 2.31 -11.10 14.06
CA ALA A 284 1.44 -11.33 15.20
C ALA A 284 0.14 -12.05 14.85
N VAL A 285 -0.43 -11.81 13.67
CA VAL A 285 -1.62 -12.54 13.19
C VAL A 285 -1.30 -13.97 12.74
N GLY A 286 -0.02 -14.30 12.54
CA GLY A 286 0.43 -15.65 12.18
C GLY A 286 0.86 -15.84 10.74
N ILE A 287 1.21 -14.77 9.99
CA ILE A 287 1.95 -14.94 8.74
C ILE A 287 3.34 -15.47 9.08
N ASP A 288 3.64 -16.68 8.65
CA ASP A 288 4.94 -17.31 8.87
C ASP A 288 5.96 -16.82 7.83
N PRO A 289 7.04 -16.11 8.23
CA PRO A 289 8.06 -15.60 7.32
C PRO A 289 9.01 -16.68 6.79
N GLU A 290 9.00 -17.88 7.35
CA GLU A 290 9.75 -19.00 6.78
C GLU A 290 9.04 -19.55 5.54
N ARG A 291 7.70 -19.44 5.51
CA ARG A 291 6.83 -19.93 4.43
C ARG A 291 6.33 -18.83 3.49
N ALA A 292 6.50 -17.56 3.86
CA ALA A 292 6.16 -16.41 3.02
C ALA A 292 7.39 -15.59 2.63
N THR A 293 7.27 -14.88 1.52
CA THR A 293 8.19 -13.79 1.18
C THR A 293 7.52 -12.45 1.52
N ILE A 294 7.97 -11.81 2.61
CA ILE A 294 7.50 -10.48 3.02
C ILE A 294 8.54 -9.44 2.61
N PHE A 295 8.18 -8.50 1.74
CA PHE A 295 9.16 -7.57 1.16
C PHE A 295 8.60 -6.15 1.00
N THR A 296 9.47 -5.15 0.94
CA THR A 296 9.13 -3.76 0.63
C THR A 296 9.26 -3.49 -0.87
N HIS A 297 8.24 -2.87 -1.47
CA HIS A 297 8.26 -2.48 -2.89
C HIS A 297 9.53 -1.69 -3.24
N SER A 298 9.86 -0.66 -2.45
CA SER A 298 11.00 0.22 -2.68
C SER A 298 12.36 -0.49 -2.70
N ALA A 299 12.47 -1.67 -2.09
CA ALA A 299 13.70 -2.43 -2.00
C ALA A 299 13.93 -3.36 -3.20
N VAL A 300 13.03 -3.37 -4.19
CA VAL A 300 13.11 -4.23 -5.39
C VAL A 300 13.20 -3.36 -6.64
N PRO A 301 14.40 -2.93 -7.06
CA PRO A 301 14.58 -1.99 -8.18
C PRO A 301 14.01 -2.50 -9.52
N ALA A 302 14.00 -3.81 -9.72
CA ALA A 302 13.48 -4.44 -10.93
C ALA A 302 11.99 -4.14 -11.17
N LEU A 303 11.17 -3.98 -10.12
CA LEU A 303 9.76 -3.58 -10.24
C LEU A 303 9.60 -2.25 -10.97
N ASN A 304 10.45 -1.28 -10.64
CA ASN A 304 10.43 0.04 -11.26
C ASN A 304 10.84 -0.01 -12.75
N GLN A 305 11.67 -0.98 -13.14
CA GLN A 305 12.04 -1.19 -14.53
C GLN A 305 10.96 -1.94 -15.32
N LEU A 306 10.27 -2.90 -14.70
CA LEU A 306 9.15 -3.65 -15.29
C LEU A 306 7.97 -2.73 -15.64
N MET A 307 7.84 -1.58 -14.98
CA MET A 307 6.84 -0.59 -15.36
C MET A 307 6.96 -0.12 -16.81
N LEU A 308 8.17 0.02 -17.37
CA LEU A 308 8.37 0.55 -18.73
C LEU A 308 7.71 -0.34 -19.79
N PRO A 309 8.01 -1.65 -19.86
CA PRO A 309 7.31 -2.53 -20.79
C PRO A 309 5.81 -2.60 -20.49
N PHE A 310 5.39 -2.57 -19.23
CA PHE A 310 3.96 -2.66 -18.89
C PHE A 310 3.17 -1.41 -19.28
N LEU A 311 3.74 -0.21 -19.09
CA LEU A 311 3.15 1.05 -19.55
C LEU A 311 3.01 1.09 -21.07
N SER A 312 3.90 0.43 -21.81
CA SER A 312 3.80 0.35 -23.28
C SER A 312 2.62 -0.49 -23.79
N LEU A 313 1.97 -1.25 -22.89
CA LEU A 313 0.86 -2.17 -23.19
C LEU A 313 -0.51 -1.61 -22.81
N VAL A 314 -0.56 -0.43 -22.20
CA VAL A 314 -1.81 0.22 -21.78
C VAL A 314 -1.91 1.60 -22.38
N THR A 315 -3.14 2.05 -22.61
CA THR A 315 -3.42 3.39 -23.14
C THR A 315 -3.82 4.32 -22.01
N GLN A 316 -3.54 5.62 -22.17
CA GLN A 316 -3.97 6.64 -21.21
C GLN A 316 -5.49 6.60 -20.92
N PRO A 317 -6.40 6.46 -21.91
CA PRO A 317 -7.84 6.38 -21.63
C PRO A 317 -8.26 5.16 -20.81
N GLU A 318 -7.54 4.04 -20.88
CA GLU A 318 -7.80 2.87 -20.02
C GLU A 318 -7.48 3.21 -18.56
N LEU A 319 -6.33 3.84 -18.32
CA LEU A 319 -5.91 4.26 -16.98
C LEU A 319 -6.84 5.32 -16.39
N GLU A 320 -7.23 6.33 -17.17
CA GLU A 320 -8.14 7.40 -16.75
C GLU A 320 -9.55 6.92 -16.41
N ARG A 321 -9.98 5.79 -16.97
CA ARG A 321 -11.32 5.23 -16.75
C ARG A 321 -11.40 4.27 -15.58
N ASN A 322 -10.27 3.90 -14.98
CA ASN A 322 -10.26 2.98 -13.85
C ASN A 322 -11.08 3.54 -12.68
N PRO A 323 -12.21 2.91 -12.30
CA PRO A 323 -13.10 3.47 -11.30
C PRO A 323 -12.53 3.37 -9.88
N THR A 324 -11.65 2.42 -9.60
CA THR A 324 -10.94 2.31 -8.31
C THR A 324 -10.01 3.49 -8.11
N VAL A 325 -9.20 3.84 -9.12
CA VAL A 325 -8.31 5.02 -9.08
C VAL A 325 -9.12 6.30 -8.84
N LYS A 326 -10.28 6.45 -9.49
CA LYS A 326 -11.16 7.62 -9.29
C LYS A 326 -11.72 7.69 -7.87
N ALA A 327 -12.19 6.56 -7.34
CA ALA A 327 -12.70 6.48 -5.97
C ALA A 327 -11.60 6.81 -4.94
N GLU A 328 -10.40 6.28 -5.12
CA GLU A 328 -9.25 6.57 -4.26
C GLU A 328 -8.81 8.04 -4.35
N LEU A 329 -8.79 8.62 -5.55
CA LEU A 329 -8.45 10.04 -5.75
C LEU A 329 -9.48 10.96 -5.05
N ALA A 330 -10.76 10.64 -5.18
CA ALA A 330 -11.84 11.35 -4.50
C ALA A 330 -11.74 11.22 -2.97
N ALA A 331 -11.47 10.02 -2.47
CA ALA A 331 -11.27 9.76 -1.04
C ALA A 331 -10.05 10.49 -0.46
N ALA A 332 -9.01 10.70 -1.27
CA ALA A 332 -7.85 11.52 -0.91
C ALA A 332 -8.13 13.04 -0.95
N GLY A 333 -9.32 13.47 -1.38
CA GLY A 333 -9.68 14.88 -1.52
C GLY A 333 -8.93 15.59 -2.65
N LYS A 334 -8.37 14.84 -3.61
CA LYS A 334 -7.59 15.38 -4.72
C LYS A 334 -8.47 15.51 -5.96
N SER A 335 -8.32 16.63 -6.67
CA SER A 335 -9.03 16.89 -7.94
C SER A 335 -8.17 16.63 -9.17
N ALA A 336 -6.85 16.68 -9.03
CA ALA A 336 -5.90 16.45 -10.12
C ALA A 336 -5.25 15.07 -9.98
N MET A 337 -5.36 14.25 -11.03
CA MET A 337 -4.69 12.95 -11.11
C MET A 337 -3.21 13.16 -11.47
N GLY A 338 -2.32 12.99 -10.50
CA GLY A 338 -0.88 13.00 -10.74
C GLY A 338 -0.45 11.79 -11.56
N GLY A 339 0.69 11.89 -12.26
CA GLY A 339 1.19 10.81 -13.12
C GLY A 339 1.35 9.47 -12.39
N LEU A 340 1.80 9.50 -11.13
CA LEU A 340 1.95 8.30 -10.32
C LEU A 340 0.60 7.65 -9.96
N MET A 341 -0.43 8.44 -9.67
CA MET A 341 -1.78 7.93 -9.39
C MET A 341 -2.42 7.36 -10.66
N LEU A 342 -2.19 8.00 -11.81
CA LEU A 342 -2.65 7.51 -13.11
C LEU A 342 -2.03 6.14 -13.46
N THR A 343 -0.73 5.97 -13.19
CA THR A 343 0.00 4.73 -13.49
C THR A 343 -0.05 3.69 -12.38
N TYR A 344 -0.72 3.96 -11.25
CA TYR A 344 -0.76 3.06 -10.10
C TYR A 344 -1.25 1.64 -10.44
N PRO A 345 -2.29 1.42 -11.27
CA PRO A 345 -2.70 0.07 -11.66
C PRO A 345 -1.57 -0.72 -12.36
N VAL A 346 -0.64 -0.03 -13.01
CA VAL A 346 0.52 -0.63 -13.69
C VAL A 346 1.65 -0.95 -12.71
N HIS A 347 1.84 -0.14 -11.66
CA HIS A 347 2.72 -0.51 -10.54
C HIS A 347 2.23 -1.79 -9.87
N GLN A 348 0.94 -1.86 -9.56
CA GLN A 348 0.35 -3.04 -8.95
C GLN A 348 0.47 -4.28 -9.87
N ALA A 349 0.37 -4.10 -11.19
CA ALA A 349 0.64 -5.18 -12.13
C ALA A 349 2.11 -5.65 -12.08
N ALA A 350 3.08 -4.73 -11.94
CA ALA A 350 4.49 -5.10 -11.73
C ALA A 350 4.68 -5.90 -10.43
N ASP A 351 4.03 -5.49 -9.35
CA ASP A 351 4.07 -6.19 -8.05
C ASP A 351 3.52 -7.62 -8.15
N ILE A 352 2.45 -7.84 -8.91
CA ILE A 352 1.83 -9.17 -9.05
C ILE A 352 2.65 -10.04 -9.99
N LEU A 353 3.04 -9.51 -11.15
CA LEU A 353 3.59 -10.32 -12.23
C LEU A 353 5.07 -10.64 -12.06
N PHE A 354 5.88 -9.82 -11.35
CA PHE A 354 7.32 -10.12 -11.18
C PHE A 354 7.54 -11.46 -10.46
N CYS A 355 6.64 -11.81 -9.56
CA CYS A 355 6.70 -13.06 -8.83
C CYS A 355 5.76 -14.09 -9.46
N HIS A 356 5.25 -13.90 -10.68
CA HIS A 356 4.27 -14.81 -11.30
C HIS A 356 3.06 -15.10 -10.39
N GLY A 357 2.59 -14.09 -9.62
CA GLY A 357 1.39 -14.21 -8.82
C GLY A 357 0.18 -14.48 -9.70
N ASN A 358 -0.49 -15.61 -9.46
CA ASN A 358 -1.70 -16.01 -10.20
C ASN A 358 -2.97 -15.93 -9.36
N LEU A 359 -2.83 -15.54 -8.08
CA LEU A 359 -3.92 -15.40 -7.14
C LEU A 359 -3.76 -14.10 -6.34
N VAL A 360 -4.83 -13.31 -6.20
CA VAL A 360 -4.77 -12.03 -5.48
C VAL A 360 -6.00 -11.90 -4.57
N PRO A 361 -5.87 -12.11 -3.25
CA PRO A 361 -6.96 -11.92 -2.30
C PRO A 361 -7.33 -10.44 -2.15
N VAL A 362 -8.52 -10.06 -2.60
CA VAL A 362 -8.97 -8.67 -2.63
C VAL A 362 -10.48 -8.51 -2.38
N GLY A 363 -10.87 -7.28 -2.01
CA GLY A 363 -12.26 -6.84 -2.04
C GLY A 363 -12.75 -6.53 -3.46
N LYS A 364 -14.07 -6.40 -3.60
CA LYS A 364 -14.73 -6.10 -4.88
C LYS A 364 -14.20 -4.81 -5.51
N ASP A 365 -13.89 -3.82 -4.69
CA ASP A 365 -13.39 -2.50 -5.10
C ASP A 365 -12.05 -2.54 -5.85
N GLN A 366 -11.25 -3.62 -5.70
CA GLN A 366 -9.95 -3.76 -6.36
C GLN A 366 -10.01 -4.56 -7.68
N LEU A 367 -11.16 -5.14 -8.02
CA LEU A 367 -11.33 -5.92 -9.26
C LEU A 367 -10.87 -5.18 -10.53
N PRO A 368 -11.11 -3.86 -10.70
CA PRO A 368 -10.60 -3.13 -11.85
C PRO A 368 -9.07 -3.13 -11.96
N HIS A 369 -8.32 -3.11 -10.84
CA HIS A 369 -6.86 -3.23 -10.86
C HIS A 369 -6.41 -4.65 -11.27
N ILE A 370 -7.12 -5.68 -10.79
CA ILE A 370 -6.81 -7.07 -11.16
C ILE A 370 -7.09 -7.31 -12.64
N GLU A 371 -8.21 -6.82 -13.17
CA GLU A 371 -8.50 -6.94 -14.61
C GLU A 371 -7.46 -6.19 -15.46
N GLN A 372 -7.02 -5.00 -15.04
CA GLN A 372 -5.95 -4.29 -15.71
C GLN A 372 -4.64 -5.11 -15.72
N THR A 373 -4.33 -5.80 -14.63
CA THR A 373 -3.16 -6.69 -14.52
C THR A 373 -3.27 -7.87 -15.47
N ARG A 374 -4.43 -8.51 -15.56
CA ARG A 374 -4.70 -9.60 -16.52
C ARG A 374 -4.51 -9.14 -17.97
N VAL A 375 -5.03 -7.97 -18.31
CA VAL A 375 -4.85 -7.36 -19.64
C VAL A 375 -3.36 -7.13 -19.94
N ILE A 376 -2.59 -6.63 -18.98
CA ILE A 376 -1.14 -6.43 -19.14
C ILE A 376 -0.42 -7.77 -19.35
N ALA A 377 -0.71 -8.79 -18.54
CA ALA A 377 -0.11 -10.12 -18.68
C ALA A 377 -0.36 -10.70 -20.09
N ARG A 378 -1.63 -10.71 -20.53
CA ARG A 378 -2.01 -11.20 -21.86
C ARG A 378 -1.33 -10.44 -22.98
N ARG A 379 -1.38 -9.10 -22.95
CA ARG A 379 -0.76 -8.25 -23.99
C ARG A 379 0.76 -8.41 -24.00
N PHE A 380 1.39 -8.64 -22.86
CA PHE A 380 2.83 -8.92 -22.80
C PHE A 380 3.16 -10.24 -23.49
N ASN A 381 2.44 -11.30 -23.13
CA ASN A 381 2.62 -12.64 -23.69
C ASN A 381 2.46 -12.63 -25.22
N GLU A 382 1.42 -11.96 -25.72
CA GLU A 382 1.14 -11.80 -27.16
C GLU A 382 2.21 -10.95 -27.88
N ARG A 383 2.55 -9.78 -27.33
CA ARG A 383 3.39 -8.79 -28.03
C ARG A 383 4.88 -9.08 -27.94
N TYR A 384 5.35 -9.51 -26.79
CA TYR A 384 6.78 -9.64 -26.50
C TYR A 384 7.22 -11.10 -26.36
N ALA A 385 6.39 -11.98 -25.80
CA ALA A 385 6.75 -13.38 -25.58
C ALA A 385 6.37 -14.33 -26.73
N GLY A 386 5.97 -13.80 -27.90
CA GLY A 386 5.64 -14.62 -29.07
C GLY A 386 4.45 -15.56 -28.87
N GLY A 387 3.56 -15.24 -27.92
CA GLY A 387 2.43 -16.09 -27.52
C GLY A 387 2.74 -17.09 -26.41
N GLU A 388 3.96 -17.14 -25.89
CA GLU A 388 4.30 -17.92 -24.69
C GLU A 388 3.55 -17.37 -23.47
N GLU A 389 2.92 -18.25 -22.68
CA GLU A 389 2.27 -17.90 -21.42
C GLU A 389 3.30 -17.65 -20.30
N TYR A 390 4.15 -16.64 -20.47
CA TYR A 390 5.20 -16.30 -19.51
C TYR A 390 4.63 -15.69 -18.23
N PHE A 391 3.79 -14.65 -18.36
CA PHE A 391 3.06 -14.10 -17.21
C PHE A 391 1.68 -14.76 -17.08
N PRO A 392 1.34 -15.31 -15.90
CA PRO A 392 0.00 -15.81 -15.67
C PRO A 392 -1.00 -14.64 -15.62
N GLU A 393 -2.24 -14.88 -16.04
CA GLU A 393 -3.33 -13.95 -15.77
C GLU A 393 -3.81 -14.14 -14.32
N PRO A 394 -3.61 -13.18 -13.39
CA PRO A 394 -4.01 -13.38 -12.00
C PRO A 394 -5.52 -13.39 -11.84
N ASP A 395 -6.01 -14.20 -10.92
CA ASP A 395 -7.40 -14.21 -10.50
C ASP A 395 -7.59 -13.54 -9.15
N ALA A 396 -8.66 -12.76 -9.03
CA ALA A 396 -9.08 -12.18 -7.77
C ALA A 396 -9.74 -13.27 -6.91
N LEU A 397 -9.22 -13.47 -5.70
CA LEU A 397 -9.88 -14.30 -4.70
C LEU A 397 -10.77 -13.41 -3.83
N LEU A 398 -12.06 -13.45 -4.10
CA LEU A 398 -13.05 -12.66 -3.39
C LEU A 398 -13.29 -13.28 -2.02
N SER A 399 -13.17 -12.44 -0.99
CA SER A 399 -13.46 -12.82 0.39
C SER A 399 -14.96 -12.75 0.66
N GLU A 400 -15.52 -13.78 1.29
CA GLU A 400 -16.87 -13.74 1.88
C GLU A 400 -16.91 -12.98 3.22
N SER A 401 -15.75 -12.47 3.69
CA SER A 401 -15.68 -11.83 5.00
C SER A 401 -16.54 -10.56 5.02
N PRO A 402 -17.34 -10.36 6.09
CA PRO A 402 -18.21 -9.20 6.18
C PRO A 402 -17.38 -7.91 6.25
N THR A 403 -17.90 -6.85 5.64
CA THR A 403 -17.33 -5.51 5.78
C THR A 403 -17.54 -5.04 7.22
N ILE A 404 -16.44 -4.80 7.94
CA ILE A 404 -16.50 -4.21 9.28
C ILE A 404 -16.55 -2.69 9.15
N LEU A 405 -17.66 -2.10 9.60
CA LEU A 405 -17.82 -0.65 9.65
C LEU A 405 -16.99 -0.07 10.80
N GLY A 406 -16.72 1.23 10.73
CA GLY A 406 -16.22 2.00 11.85
C GLY A 406 -17.18 1.94 13.04
N LEU A 407 -16.69 2.29 14.23
CA LEU A 407 -17.53 2.36 15.43
C LEU A 407 -18.56 3.52 15.40
N ASP A 408 -18.51 4.36 14.37
CA ASP A 408 -19.52 5.35 14.00
C ASP A 408 -20.69 4.75 13.20
N GLY A 409 -20.53 3.56 12.61
CA GLY A 409 -21.55 2.82 11.86
C GLY A 409 -21.90 3.38 10.48
N GLU A 410 -21.16 4.38 9.99
CA GLU A 410 -21.48 5.08 8.73
C GLU A 410 -20.54 4.70 7.60
N SER A 411 -19.25 4.59 7.89
CA SER A 411 -18.20 4.33 6.90
C SER A 411 -17.38 3.11 7.29
N LYS A 412 -16.62 2.57 6.33
CA LYS A 412 -15.60 1.55 6.64
C LYS A 412 -14.63 2.07 7.71
N MET A 413 -14.10 1.13 8.49
CA MET A 413 -13.11 1.45 9.51
C MET A 413 -11.88 2.12 8.88
N SER A 414 -11.56 3.35 9.31
CA SER A 414 -10.45 4.14 8.78
C SER A 414 -9.74 4.93 9.88
N LYS A 415 -8.41 4.89 9.85
CA LYS A 415 -7.55 5.58 10.83
C LYS A 415 -7.79 7.09 10.82
N SER A 416 -8.02 7.69 9.65
CA SER A 416 -8.22 9.13 9.50
C SER A 416 -9.53 9.61 10.14
N LEU A 417 -10.55 8.75 10.21
CA LEU A 417 -11.84 9.05 10.85
C LEU A 417 -11.82 8.82 12.37
N GLY A 418 -10.77 8.19 12.90
CA GLY A 418 -10.66 7.87 14.33
C GLY A 418 -11.70 6.84 14.82
N ASN A 419 -12.42 6.20 13.90
CA ASN A 419 -13.51 5.25 14.16
C ASN A 419 -13.03 3.80 14.33
N THR A 420 -11.72 3.59 14.54
CA THR A 420 -11.08 2.26 14.53
C THR A 420 -10.85 1.65 15.90
N VAL A 421 -10.73 0.30 15.90
CA VAL A 421 -10.11 -0.50 16.95
C VAL A 421 -8.80 -1.08 16.39
N MET A 422 -7.67 -0.56 16.85
CA MET A 422 -6.34 -0.96 16.36
C MET A 422 -5.93 -2.30 16.96
N LEU A 423 -5.20 -3.14 16.23
CA LEU A 423 -4.76 -4.45 16.74
C LEU A 423 -3.80 -4.33 17.93
N ARG A 424 -3.02 -3.24 17.97
CA ARG A 424 -2.10 -2.93 19.07
C ARG A 424 -2.76 -2.38 20.34
N MET A 425 -4.06 -2.07 20.33
CA MET A 425 -4.74 -1.52 21.51
C MET A 425 -4.74 -2.54 22.64
N ASP A 426 -4.54 -2.09 23.86
CA ASP A 426 -4.72 -2.94 25.04
C ASP A 426 -6.21 -3.24 25.30
N GLU A 427 -6.47 -4.09 26.30
CA GLU A 427 -7.83 -4.50 26.66
C GLU A 427 -8.70 -3.32 27.12
N ALA A 428 -8.12 -2.39 27.87
CA ALA A 428 -8.83 -1.24 28.44
C ALA A 428 -9.16 -0.19 27.36
N GLU A 429 -8.23 0.07 26.45
CA GLU A 429 -8.42 0.91 25.27
C GLU A 429 -9.51 0.36 24.36
N THR A 430 -9.47 -0.95 24.10
CA THR A 430 -10.46 -1.65 23.27
C THR A 430 -11.85 -1.57 23.91
N LEU A 431 -11.95 -1.87 25.20
CA LEU A 431 -13.20 -1.75 25.96
C LEU A 431 -13.76 -0.31 25.89
N LYS A 432 -12.89 0.69 26.10
CA LYS A 432 -13.28 2.11 26.05
C LYS A 432 -13.77 2.53 24.67
N LYS A 433 -13.17 2.00 23.60
CA LYS A 433 -13.57 2.24 22.22
C LYS A 433 -14.93 1.62 21.92
N ILE A 434 -15.12 0.33 22.20
CA ILE A 434 -16.39 -0.37 21.96
C ILE A 434 -17.54 0.24 22.77
N LYS A 435 -17.31 0.62 24.05
CA LYS A 435 -18.32 1.31 24.86
C LYS A 435 -18.84 2.62 24.24
N LYS A 436 -18.01 3.29 23.43
CA LYS A 436 -18.36 4.54 22.74
C LYS A 436 -18.96 4.33 21.35
N ALA A 437 -19.04 3.10 20.86
CA ALA A 437 -19.62 2.83 19.55
C ALA A 437 -21.04 3.41 19.46
N LYS A 438 -21.39 3.99 18.31
CA LYS A 438 -22.75 4.46 18.03
C LYS A 438 -23.69 3.24 18.03
N THR A 439 -24.90 3.42 18.55
CA THR A 439 -26.01 2.46 18.53
C THR A 439 -27.31 3.25 18.53
N ASP A 440 -28.42 2.60 18.22
CA ASP A 440 -29.75 3.19 18.37
C ASP A 440 -30.29 3.09 19.82
N ALA A 441 -31.51 3.59 20.02
CA ALA A 441 -32.21 3.61 21.31
C ALA A 441 -33.12 2.39 21.54
N ASP A 442 -33.24 1.49 20.56
CA ASP A 442 -34.08 0.30 20.69
C ASP A 442 -33.38 -0.70 21.63
N ARG A 443 -34.13 -1.14 22.63
CA ARG A 443 -33.65 -2.08 23.64
C ARG A 443 -33.60 -3.50 23.13
N GLN A 444 -34.45 -3.87 22.17
CA GLN A 444 -34.39 -5.18 21.55
C GLN A 444 -33.19 -5.20 20.62
N ILE A 445 -32.27 -6.14 20.83
CA ILE A 445 -31.14 -6.35 19.93
C ILE A 445 -31.59 -7.29 18.81
N THR A 446 -31.47 -6.82 17.57
CA THR A 446 -31.73 -7.61 16.36
C THR A 446 -30.58 -7.41 15.38
N TYR A 447 -30.31 -8.42 14.56
CA TYR A 447 -29.40 -8.27 13.44
C TYR A 447 -30.17 -7.76 12.22
N ASP A 448 -30.00 -6.46 11.93
CA ASP A 448 -30.60 -5.80 10.77
C ASP A 448 -29.55 -4.84 10.16
N PRO A 449 -28.72 -5.32 9.22
CA PRO A 449 -27.68 -4.50 8.59
C PRO A 449 -28.21 -3.30 7.79
N GLU A 450 -29.45 -3.36 7.32
CA GLU A 450 -30.03 -2.31 6.45
C GLU A 450 -30.60 -1.17 7.30
N ASN A 451 -31.39 -1.49 8.32
CA ASN A 451 -32.07 -0.47 9.12
C ASN A 451 -31.35 -0.14 10.43
N ARG A 452 -30.44 -1.01 10.91
CA ARG A 452 -29.70 -0.84 12.17
C ARG A 452 -28.20 -1.15 12.00
N PRO A 453 -27.50 -0.50 11.05
CA PRO A 453 -26.11 -0.83 10.69
C PRO A 453 -25.15 -0.74 11.87
N GLU A 454 -25.37 0.19 12.81
CA GLU A 454 -24.56 0.33 14.03
C GLU A 454 -24.62 -0.92 14.92
N VAL A 455 -25.83 -1.44 15.16
CA VAL A 455 -26.06 -2.61 16.02
C VAL A 455 -25.60 -3.88 15.30
N ALA A 456 -25.94 -3.99 14.00
CA ALA A 456 -25.48 -5.09 13.16
C ALA A 456 -23.95 -5.16 13.09
N ASN A 457 -23.25 -4.03 13.03
CA ASN A 457 -21.78 -4.00 13.04
C ASN A 457 -21.19 -4.57 14.35
N LEU A 458 -21.74 -4.19 15.52
CA LEU A 458 -21.28 -4.74 16.80
C LEU A 458 -21.55 -6.24 16.95
N LEU A 459 -22.72 -6.70 16.46
CA LEU A 459 -23.05 -8.13 16.38
C LEU A 459 -22.10 -8.86 15.43
N THR A 460 -21.75 -8.26 14.30
CA THR A 460 -20.80 -8.82 13.33
C THR A 460 -19.41 -8.95 13.95
N ILE A 461 -18.91 -7.92 14.66
CA ILE A 461 -17.63 -7.98 15.36
C ILE A 461 -17.65 -9.10 16.42
N ALA A 462 -18.73 -9.22 17.19
CA ALA A 462 -18.88 -10.26 18.20
C ALA A 462 -18.95 -11.67 17.58
N ALA A 463 -19.73 -11.84 16.51
CA ALA A 463 -19.82 -13.06 15.73
C ALA A 463 -18.45 -13.50 15.21
N GLN A 464 -17.72 -12.58 14.59
CA GLN A 464 -16.37 -12.84 14.06
C GLN A 464 -15.34 -13.16 15.14
N SER A 465 -15.55 -12.68 16.36
CA SER A 465 -14.67 -12.94 17.52
C SER A 465 -15.00 -14.23 18.27
N THR A 466 -16.24 -14.74 18.13
CA THR A 466 -16.72 -15.93 18.85
C THR A 466 -16.92 -17.15 17.96
N GLY A 467 -17.00 -16.97 16.65
CA GLY A 467 -17.38 -18.01 15.69
C GLY A 467 -18.88 -18.32 15.65
N ARG A 468 -19.72 -17.47 16.26
CA ARG A 468 -21.19 -17.59 16.27
C ARG A 468 -21.82 -16.75 15.16
N THR A 469 -23.13 -16.90 14.94
CA THR A 469 -23.89 -16.02 14.05
C THR A 469 -24.27 -14.71 14.76
N PRO A 470 -24.37 -13.57 14.05
CA PRO A 470 -24.92 -12.34 14.60
C PRO A 470 -26.32 -12.50 15.20
N GLU A 471 -27.15 -13.34 14.60
CA GLU A 471 -28.54 -13.63 14.99
C GLU A 471 -28.60 -14.34 16.35
N ASP A 472 -27.79 -15.38 16.56
CA ASP A 472 -27.76 -16.12 17.83
C ASP A 472 -27.33 -15.22 19.00
N ILE A 473 -26.38 -14.31 18.74
CA ILE A 473 -25.91 -13.35 19.74
C ILE A 473 -27.02 -12.32 20.03
N ALA A 474 -27.72 -11.86 19.01
CA ALA A 474 -28.84 -10.93 19.16
C ALA A 474 -29.97 -11.55 19.99
N GLU A 475 -30.36 -12.78 19.69
CA GLU A 475 -31.38 -13.53 20.42
C GLU A 475 -30.98 -13.75 21.89
N GLU A 476 -29.73 -14.14 22.15
CA GLU A 476 -29.23 -14.31 23.51
C GLU A 476 -29.33 -13.00 24.30
N ILE A 477 -28.94 -11.87 23.71
CA ILE A 477 -28.98 -10.55 24.36
C ILE A 477 -30.42 -10.08 24.58
N GLY A 478 -31.32 -10.30 23.62
CA GLY A 478 -32.73 -9.92 23.71
C GLY A 478 -32.95 -8.43 24.01
N ASP A 479 -33.76 -8.14 25.03
CA ASP A 479 -34.20 -6.79 25.42
C ASP A 479 -33.27 -6.08 26.44
N ARG A 480 -32.09 -6.67 26.70
CA ARG A 480 -31.09 -6.14 27.63
C ARG A 480 -30.39 -4.89 27.09
N GLY A 481 -30.54 -4.60 25.80
CA GLY A 481 -30.14 -3.34 25.17
C GLY A 481 -28.66 -3.20 24.83
N ALA A 482 -28.34 -2.07 24.20
CA ALA A 482 -27.03 -1.80 23.59
C ALA A 482 -25.84 -1.81 24.59
N GLY A 483 -26.09 -1.54 25.87
CA GLY A 483 -25.04 -1.61 26.90
C GLY A 483 -24.52 -3.03 27.11
N THR A 484 -25.43 -4.03 27.11
CA THR A 484 -25.07 -5.44 27.18
C THR A 484 -24.37 -5.89 25.91
N LEU A 485 -24.87 -5.50 24.73
CA LEU A 485 -24.21 -5.77 23.45
C LEU A 485 -22.76 -5.26 23.43
N LYS A 486 -22.55 -3.99 23.79
CA LYS A 486 -21.20 -3.39 23.82
C LYS A 486 -20.27 -4.11 24.79
N SER A 487 -20.77 -4.55 25.95
CA SER A 487 -19.97 -5.29 26.93
C SER A 487 -19.59 -6.67 26.39
N PHE A 488 -20.57 -7.40 25.84
CA PHE A 488 -20.35 -8.69 25.20
C PHE A 488 -19.35 -8.61 24.04
N THR A 489 -19.54 -7.66 23.11
CA THR A 489 -18.62 -7.45 21.97
C THR A 489 -17.21 -7.11 22.45
N ALA A 490 -17.06 -6.28 23.49
CA ALA A 490 -15.75 -5.92 24.01
C ALA A 490 -15.03 -7.12 24.67
N GLU A 491 -15.76 -7.91 25.46
CA GLU A 491 -15.24 -9.12 26.10
C GLU A 491 -14.82 -10.16 25.05
N ALA A 492 -15.71 -10.47 24.10
CA ALA A 492 -15.44 -11.38 23.00
C ALA A 492 -14.22 -10.95 22.16
N LEU A 493 -14.16 -9.68 21.77
CA LEU A 493 -13.06 -9.16 20.98
C LEU A 493 -11.74 -9.15 21.77
N ASN A 494 -11.77 -8.83 23.07
CA ASN A 494 -10.57 -8.87 23.90
C ASN A 494 -10.05 -10.30 24.06
N ALA A 495 -10.93 -11.27 24.31
CA ALA A 495 -10.55 -12.68 24.38
C ALA A 495 -9.93 -13.15 23.05
N HIS A 496 -10.54 -12.76 21.92
CA HIS A 496 -10.05 -13.08 20.58
C HIS A 496 -8.67 -12.46 20.28
N LEU A 497 -8.45 -11.21 20.68
CA LEU A 497 -7.20 -10.48 20.42
C LEU A 497 -6.08 -10.78 21.43
N ALA A 498 -6.37 -11.41 22.58
CA ALA A 498 -5.38 -11.73 23.61
C ALA A 498 -4.14 -12.48 23.07
N PRO A 499 -4.25 -13.59 22.31
CA PRO A 499 -3.07 -14.27 21.76
C PRO A 499 -2.28 -13.41 20.77
N LEU A 500 -2.97 -12.61 19.96
CA LEU A 500 -2.33 -11.67 19.02
C LEU A 500 -1.52 -10.62 19.78
N ARG A 501 -2.08 -10.02 20.83
CA ARG A 501 -1.40 -9.02 21.66
C ARG A 501 -0.17 -9.58 22.35
N ALA A 502 -0.27 -10.81 22.89
CA ALA A 502 0.86 -11.49 23.49
C ALA A 502 1.99 -11.67 22.47
N ARG A 503 1.66 -12.20 21.28
CA ARG A 503 2.63 -12.38 20.21
C ARG A 503 3.23 -11.06 19.73
N ARG A 504 2.42 -10.02 19.63
CA ARG A 504 2.87 -8.68 19.25
C ARG A 504 3.87 -8.11 20.28
N ALA A 505 3.57 -8.24 21.57
CA ALA A 505 4.44 -7.78 22.64
C ALA A 505 5.80 -8.52 22.66
N GLU A 506 5.82 -9.81 22.31
CA GLU A 506 7.07 -10.57 22.11
C GLU A 506 7.88 -10.00 20.94
N LEU A 507 7.24 -9.79 19.78
CA LEU A 507 7.90 -9.27 18.58
C LEU A 507 8.45 -7.85 18.76
N GLU A 508 7.75 -7.02 19.54
CA GLU A 508 8.19 -5.64 19.84
C GLU A 508 9.46 -5.60 20.71
N GLN A 509 9.78 -6.69 21.44
CA GLN A 509 11.01 -6.80 22.21
C GLN A 509 12.24 -7.12 21.35
N ASP A 510 12.05 -7.61 20.13
CA ASP A 510 13.13 -7.87 19.17
C ASP A 510 12.92 -7.17 17.82
N PRO A 511 13.14 -5.85 17.74
CA PRO A 511 13.12 -5.13 16.47
C PRO A 511 14.17 -5.63 15.46
N GLY A 512 15.25 -6.28 15.94
CA GLY A 512 16.30 -6.83 15.10
C GLY A 512 15.77 -7.98 14.24
N TYR A 513 15.00 -8.89 14.85
CA TYR A 513 14.30 -9.97 14.15
C TYR A 513 13.34 -9.44 13.08
N LEU A 514 12.54 -8.42 13.38
CA LEU A 514 11.63 -7.79 12.40
C LEU A 514 12.39 -7.31 11.16
N MET A 515 13.49 -6.59 11.36
CA MET A 515 14.31 -6.10 10.24
C MET A 515 15.02 -7.23 9.49
N GLN A 516 15.40 -8.30 10.18
CA GLN A 516 15.97 -9.50 9.57
C GLN A 516 14.96 -10.18 8.65
N VAL A 517 13.71 -10.40 9.11
CA VAL A 517 12.62 -10.96 8.30
C VAL A 517 12.43 -10.17 7.02
N LEU A 518 12.33 -8.84 7.14
CA LEU A 518 12.12 -7.97 5.97
C LEU A 518 13.31 -7.99 5.02
N ARG A 519 14.54 -8.00 5.56
CA ARG A 519 15.76 -8.10 4.75
C ARG A 519 15.80 -9.41 3.96
N THR A 520 15.54 -10.54 4.61
CA THR A 520 15.52 -11.85 3.96
C THR A 520 14.44 -11.92 2.88
N GLY A 521 13.24 -11.37 3.14
CA GLY A 521 12.21 -11.30 2.12
C GLY A 521 12.56 -10.37 0.95
N ASN A 522 13.21 -9.24 1.21
CA ASN A 522 13.76 -8.37 0.16
C ASN A 522 14.80 -9.09 -0.70
N GLU A 523 15.71 -9.86 -0.10
CA GLU A 523 16.72 -10.64 -0.83
C GLU A 523 16.06 -11.69 -1.74
N ARG A 524 15.04 -12.42 -1.25
CA ARG A 524 14.25 -13.37 -2.06
C ARG A 524 13.49 -12.67 -3.19
N ALA A 525 12.87 -11.53 -2.91
CA ALA A 525 12.12 -10.77 -3.91
C ALA A 525 13.01 -10.18 -5.00
N ASN A 526 14.20 -9.68 -4.65
CA ASN A 526 15.17 -9.22 -5.64
C ASN A 526 15.63 -10.35 -6.56
N ALA A 527 15.94 -11.52 -6.02
CA ALA A 527 16.34 -12.67 -6.84
C ALA A 527 15.26 -13.04 -7.89
N ALA A 528 13.99 -13.15 -7.47
CA ALA A 528 12.89 -13.45 -8.38
C ALA A 528 12.61 -12.32 -9.39
N ALA A 529 12.71 -11.06 -8.94
CA ALA A 529 12.47 -9.91 -9.80
C ALA A 529 13.58 -9.70 -10.84
N ASP A 530 14.83 -9.94 -10.47
CA ASP A 530 15.98 -9.85 -11.37
C ASP A 530 15.92 -10.94 -12.45
N GLU A 531 15.56 -12.17 -12.08
CA GLU A 531 15.29 -13.25 -13.03
C GLU A 531 14.17 -12.86 -14.00
N THR A 532 13.06 -12.36 -13.48
CA THR A 532 11.92 -11.96 -14.30
C THR A 532 12.26 -10.81 -15.24
N LEU A 533 12.94 -9.77 -14.75
CA LEU A 533 13.37 -8.65 -15.57
C LEU A 533 14.36 -9.08 -16.66
N GLN A 534 15.25 -10.02 -16.35
CA GLN A 534 16.17 -10.58 -17.33
C GLN A 534 15.42 -11.31 -18.45
N ARG A 535 14.46 -12.17 -18.12
CA ARG A 535 13.59 -12.84 -19.12
C ARG A 535 12.78 -11.85 -19.95
N VAL A 536 12.23 -10.81 -19.31
CA VAL A 536 11.52 -9.72 -20.02
C VAL A 536 12.44 -9.04 -21.04
N ARG A 537 13.69 -8.75 -20.65
CA ARG A 537 14.68 -8.16 -21.58
C ARG A 537 15.04 -9.10 -22.73
N GLU A 538 15.13 -10.40 -22.47
CA GLU A 538 15.37 -11.41 -23.51
C GLU A 538 14.23 -11.45 -24.53
N PHE A 539 12.97 -11.50 -24.07
CA PHE A 539 11.79 -11.43 -24.95
C PHE A 539 11.77 -10.15 -25.80
N MET A 540 12.22 -9.04 -25.24
CA MET A 540 12.26 -7.75 -25.94
C MET A 540 13.52 -7.55 -26.80
N GLY A 541 14.49 -8.48 -26.78
CA GLY A 541 15.77 -8.34 -27.47
C GLY A 541 16.66 -7.22 -26.91
N MET A 542 16.51 -6.89 -25.63
CA MET A 542 17.21 -5.79 -24.94
C MET A 542 18.27 -6.30 -23.96
N VAL A 543 19.05 -7.29 -24.39
CA VAL A 543 20.22 -7.81 -23.68
C VAL A 543 21.48 -7.37 -24.46
N TYR A 544 22.43 -6.76 -23.76
CA TYR A 544 23.59 -6.10 -24.36
C TYR A 544 24.91 -6.73 -23.93
#